data_AF-A0A6L3X483-F1
#
_entry.id   AF-A0A6L3X483-F1
#
_cell.length_a   1.000
_cell.length_b   1.000
_cell.length_c   1.000
_cell.angle_alpha   90.00
_cell.angle_beta   90.00
_cell.angle_gamma   90.00
#
_symmetry.space_group_name_H-M   'P 1'
#
loop_
_entity.id
_entity.type
_entity.pdbx_description
1 polymer ?
#
loop_
_entity_poly.entity_id
_entity_poly.type
_entity_poly.pdbx_seq_one_letter_code
_entity_poly.pdbx_strand_id
1 'polypeptide(L)'
;TMIHLPRVEATLAPLALLTKTVYLPWIKLQQPDARLIRLSEKNNNWTFDLASSGDKDQNAQPSSWSFRLDNILFDRGRIAIDDKVSKADVEILVD
;
A
#
# COMPACT_ATOMS: atom_id res chain seq x y z
N THR A 1 11.36 5.92 9.30
CA THR A 1 10.80 5.25 8.10
C THR A 1 9.35 5.68 7.93
N MET A 2 8.82 5.76 6.71
CA MET A 2 7.43 6.22 6.45
C MET A 2 6.38 5.15 6.79
N ILE A 3 6.76 3.89 6.61
CA ILE A 3 6.03 2.69 7.06
C ILE A 3 7.07 1.73 7.64
N HIS A 4 6.74 1.06 8.73
CA HIS A 4 7.52 0.00 9.34
C HIS A 4 6.63 -1.22 9.55
N LEU A 5 7.01 -2.34 8.94
CA LEU A 5 6.29 -3.60 8.99
C LEU A 5 7.23 -4.65 9.59
N PRO A 6 7.14 -4.95 10.89
CA PRO A 6 7.96 -5.96 11.54
C PRO A 6 7.84 -7.34 10.86
N ARG A 7 6.62 -7.72 10.45
CA ARG A 7 6.38 -8.94 9.70
C ARG A 7 5.20 -8.81 8.75
N VAL A 8 5.36 -9.41 7.58
CA VAL A 8 4.29 -9.64 6.61
C VAL A 8 4.17 -11.13 6.36
N GLU A 9 2.97 -11.67 6.52
CA GLU A 9 2.64 -13.05 6.15
C GLU A 9 1.71 -13.00 4.93
N ALA A 10 2.04 -13.74 3.88
CA ALA A 10 1.31 -13.69 2.62
C ALA A 10 1.18 -15.09 2.03
N THR A 11 0.02 -15.39 1.47
CA THR A 11 -0.18 -16.62 0.70
C THR A 11 -0.32 -16.29 -0.77
N LEU A 12 0.45 -16.98 -1.61
CA LEU A 12 0.37 -16.86 -3.07
C LEU A 12 -0.43 -18.02 -3.63
N ALA A 13 -1.38 -17.74 -4.52
CA ALA A 13 -2.12 -18.78 -5.24
C ALA A 13 -1.31 -19.28 -6.46
N PRO A 14 -0.70 -20.48 -6.41
CA PRO A 14 0.30 -20.88 -7.42
C PRO A 14 -0.32 -21.08 -8.81
N LEU A 15 -1.55 -21.59 -8.89
CA LEU A 15 -2.25 -21.81 -10.15
C LEU A 15 -2.53 -20.50 -10.90
N ALA A 16 -2.69 -19.38 -10.20
CA ALA A 16 -2.91 -18.08 -10.81
C ALA A 16 -1.66 -17.57 -11.57
N LEU A 17 -0.47 -18.06 -11.21
CA LEU A 17 0.76 -17.71 -11.93
C LEU A 17 0.77 -18.23 -13.36
N LEU A 18 0.07 -19.34 -13.63
CA LEU A 18 -0.07 -19.90 -14.98
C LEU A 18 -0.82 -18.94 -15.92
N THR A 19 -1.70 -18.09 -15.38
CA THR A 19 -2.42 -17.05 -16.13
C THR A 19 -1.74 -15.68 -16.00
N LYS A 20 -0.46 -15.63 -15.58
CA LYS A 20 0.30 -14.41 -15.30
C LYS A 20 -0.40 -13.49 -14.30
N THR A 21 -0.99 -14.08 -13.27
CA THR A 21 -1.63 -13.34 -12.18
C THR A 21 -0.90 -13.60 -10.89
N VAL A 22 -0.30 -12.55 -10.31
CA VAL A 22 0.14 -12.57 -8.92
C VAL A 22 -1.11 -12.39 -8.05
N TYR A 23 -1.65 -13.50 -7.57
CA TYR A 23 -2.86 -13.49 -6.74
C TYR A 23 -2.52 -13.82 -5.29
N LEU A 24 -2.79 -12.85 -4.42
CA LEU A 24 -2.67 -12.94 -2.97
C LEU A 24 -4.09 -12.97 -2.36
N PRO A 25 -4.65 -14.13 -1.97
CA PRO A 25 -5.98 -14.18 -1.38
C PRO A 25 -6.06 -13.42 -0.06
N TRP A 26 -4.98 -13.44 0.71
CA TRP A 26 -4.85 -12.65 1.93
C TRP A 26 -3.38 -12.31 2.20
N ILE A 27 -3.18 -11.15 2.83
CA ILE A 27 -1.93 -10.78 3.50
C ILE A 27 -2.24 -10.38 4.93
N LYS A 28 -1.34 -10.71 5.86
CA LYS A 28 -1.42 -10.31 7.26
C LYS A 28 -0.22 -9.45 7.59
N LEU A 29 -0.48 -8.24 8.05
CA LEU A 29 0.52 -7.30 8.53
C LEU A 29 0.55 -7.39 10.06
N GLN A 30 1.69 -7.80 10.61
CA GLN A 30 1.88 -7.86 12.06
C GLN A 30 2.54 -6.60 12.58
N GLN A 31 1.92 -5.96 13.57
CA GLN A 31 2.39 -4.74 14.19
C GLN A 31 2.75 -3.63 13.20
N PRO A 32 1.88 -3.32 12.22
CA PRO A 32 2.15 -2.27 11.27
C PRO A 32 2.22 -0.92 11.99
N ASP A 33 3.31 -0.19 11.77
CA ASP A 33 3.46 1.20 12.19
C ASP A 33 3.58 2.07 10.93
N ALA A 34 2.53 2.84 10.65
CA ALA A 34 2.46 3.73 9.50
C ALA A 34 2.35 5.17 9.94
N ARG A 35 3.09 6.05 9.27
CA ARG A 35 3.01 7.50 9.51
C ARG A 35 2.66 8.21 8.22
N LEU A 36 1.45 8.75 8.15
CA LEU A 36 0.95 9.53 7.02
C LEU A 36 1.24 11.01 7.29
N ILE A 37 1.93 11.68 6.37
CA ILE A 37 2.33 13.08 6.51
C ILE A 37 1.89 13.84 5.27
N ARG A 38 1.12 14.91 5.46
CA ARG A 38 0.79 15.90 4.41
C ARG A 38 1.35 17.25 4.75
N LEU A 39 2.27 17.71 3.91
CA LEU A 39 2.87 19.03 4.03
C LEU A 39 2.09 20.07 3.20
N SER A 40 1.52 19.65 2.07
CA SER A 40 0.67 20.48 1.20
C SER A 40 -0.22 19.59 0.31
N GLU A 41 -1.14 20.19 -0.46
CA GLU A 41 -2.05 19.45 -1.35
C GLU A 41 -1.34 18.53 -2.36
N LYS A 42 -0.09 18.85 -2.72
CA LYS A 42 0.72 18.06 -3.67
C LYS A 42 1.91 17.36 -3.04
N ASN A 43 2.08 17.47 -1.72
CA ASN A 43 3.23 16.90 -1.02
C ASN A 43 2.75 16.07 0.17
N ASN A 44 2.72 14.77 -0.05
CA ASN A 44 2.37 13.77 0.95
C ASN A 44 3.20 12.49 0.71
N ASN A 45 3.14 11.54 1.65
CA ASN A 45 3.92 10.31 1.59
C ASN A 45 3.10 9.03 1.31
N TRP A 46 1.84 9.16 0.91
CA TRP A 46 0.93 8.03 0.67
C TRP A 46 0.39 7.99 -0.77
N THR A 47 0.58 9.06 -1.54
CA THR A 47 0.29 9.06 -2.97
C THR A 47 1.45 8.37 -3.68
N PHE A 48 1.14 7.23 -4.29
CA PHE A 48 2.08 6.49 -5.12
C PHE A 48 1.83 6.86 -6.58
N ASP A 49 2.81 7.49 -7.20
CA ASP A 49 2.82 7.63 -8.66
C ASP A 49 3.32 6.32 -9.26
N LEU A 50 2.36 5.50 -9.71
CA LEU A 50 2.64 4.32 -10.50
C LEU A 50 3.01 4.77 -11.91
N ALA A 51 3.78 3.96 -12.66
CA ALA A 51 4.12 4.24 -14.07
C ALA A 51 2.89 4.39 -15.02
N SER A 52 1.66 4.32 -14.47
CA SER A 52 0.39 4.55 -15.14
C SER A 52 -0.26 5.91 -14.83
N SER A 53 0.24 6.67 -13.84
CA SER A 53 -0.43 7.87 -13.29
C SER A 53 0.08 9.22 -13.79
N GLY A 54 1.16 9.28 -14.57
CA GLY A 54 1.64 10.51 -15.22
C GLY A 54 2.64 10.19 -16.32
N ASP A 55 2.50 10.83 -17.48
CA ASP A 55 3.22 10.52 -18.73
C ASP A 55 3.31 9.03 -19.03
N LYS A 56 2.18 8.47 -19.50
CA LYS A 56 2.25 7.28 -20.34
C LYS A 56 3.14 7.65 -21.51
N ASP A 57 4.39 7.19 -21.51
CA ASP A 57 5.06 6.89 -22.76
C ASP A 57 4.02 6.13 -23.59
N GLN A 58 3.51 6.76 -24.66
CA GLN A 58 2.44 6.16 -25.47
C GLN A 58 2.88 4.81 -26.07
N ASN A 59 4.19 4.54 -25.99
CA ASN A 59 4.88 3.35 -26.45
C ASN A 59 5.28 2.37 -25.33
N ALA A 60 5.02 2.69 -24.05
CA ALA A 60 5.28 1.76 -22.94
C ALA A 60 4.20 0.68 -22.94
N GLN A 61 4.59 -0.53 -23.34
CA GLN A 61 3.69 -1.66 -23.33
C GLN A 61 3.33 -2.02 -21.87
N PRO A 62 2.04 -2.13 -21.52
CA PRO A 62 1.64 -2.54 -20.17
C PRO A 62 2.21 -3.91 -19.83
N SER A 63 2.55 -4.12 -18.56
CA SER A 63 3.00 -5.43 -18.08
C SER A 63 1.96 -6.51 -18.41
N SER A 64 2.43 -7.65 -18.92
CA SER A 64 1.54 -8.81 -19.15
C SER A 64 1.13 -9.52 -17.86
N TRP A 65 1.67 -9.10 -16.71
CA TRP A 65 1.29 -9.61 -15.40
C TRP A 65 0.17 -8.76 -14.78
N SER A 66 -0.83 -9.44 -14.26
CA SER A 66 -1.89 -8.85 -13.44
C SER A 66 -1.60 -9.09 -11.95
N PHE A 67 -2.02 -8.16 -11.10
CA PHE A 67 -1.93 -8.28 -9.65
C PHE A 67 -3.34 -8.25 -9.06
N ARG A 68 -3.62 -9.18 -8.14
CA ARG A 68 -4.89 -9.24 -7.41
C ARG A 68 -4.61 -9.51 -5.94
N LEU A 69 -5.24 -8.72 -5.08
CA LEU A 69 -5.20 -8.84 -3.63
C LEU A 69 -6.63 -8.72 -3.10
N ASP A 70 -7.11 -9.74 -2.38
CA ASP A 70 -8.50 -9.75 -1.91
C ASP A 70 -8.63 -9.24 -0.47
N ASN A 71 -7.81 -9.76 0.46
CA ASN A 71 -7.94 -9.44 1.89
C ASN A 71 -6.63 -8.92 2.48
N ILE A 72 -6.75 -7.90 3.33
CA ILE A 72 -5.64 -7.37 4.12
C ILE A 72 -6.06 -7.48 5.59
N LEU A 73 -5.34 -8.29 6.35
CA LEU A 73 -5.55 -8.48 7.78
C LEU A 73 -4.50 -7.69 8.55
N PHE A 74 -4.97 -7.00 9.58
CA PHE A 74 -4.14 -6.30 10.54
C PHE A 74 -4.35 -6.99 11.89
N ASP A 75 -3.29 -7.22 12.65
CA ASP A 75 -3.42 -7.55 14.06
C ASP A 75 -3.51 -6.24 14.88
N ARG A 76 -2.47 -5.89 15.63
CA ARG A 76 -2.39 -4.65 16.40
C ARG A 76 -1.55 -3.62 15.65
N GLY A 77 -2.17 -2.55 15.15
CA GLY A 77 -1.48 -1.54 14.35
C GLY A 77 -1.49 -0.15 14.98
N ARG A 78 -0.50 0.68 14.62
CA ARG A 78 -0.50 2.12 14.91
C ARG A 78 -0.42 2.91 13.61
N ILE A 79 -1.33 3.86 13.45
CA ILE A 79 -1.33 4.79 12.32
C ILE A 79 -1.32 6.21 12.88
N ALA A 80 -0.25 6.95 12.61
CA ALA A 80 -0.14 8.36 12.96
C ALA A 80 -0.35 9.23 11.71
N ILE A 81 -1.20 10.25 11.81
CA ILE A 81 -1.53 11.17 10.73
C ILE A 81 -1.13 12.58 11.17
N ASP A 82 -0.19 13.19 10.45
CA ASP A 82 0.18 14.60 10.58
C ASP A 82 -0.17 15.35 9.28
N ASP A 83 -1.23 16.14 9.33
CA ASP A 83 -1.74 16.86 8.17
C ASP A 83 -1.74 18.37 8.39
N LYS A 84 -0.79 19.07 7.74
CA LYS A 84 -0.64 20.52 7.83
C LYS A 84 -1.72 21.29 7.08
N VAL A 85 -2.40 20.67 6.11
CA VAL A 85 -3.47 21.31 5.33
C VAL A 85 -4.75 21.38 6.14
N SER A 86 -5.18 20.25 6.72
CA SER A 86 -6.37 20.19 7.57
C SER A 86 -6.11 20.57 9.03
N LYS A 87 -4.83 20.68 9.42
CA LYS A 87 -4.35 20.85 10.81
C LYS A 87 -4.77 19.69 11.72
N ALA A 88 -4.81 18.48 11.17
CA ALA A 88 -5.11 17.27 11.92
C ALA A 88 -3.83 16.62 12.46
N ASP A 89 -3.90 16.20 13.72
CA ASP A 89 -2.92 15.31 14.37
C ASP A 89 -3.74 14.18 15.00
N VAL A 90 -3.68 12.99 14.39
CA VAL A 90 -4.55 11.86 14.72
C VAL A 90 -3.70 10.61 14.89
N GLU A 91 -3.94 9.89 15.97
CA GLU A 91 -3.42 8.54 16.17
C GLU A 91 -4.57 7.53 16.17
N ILE A 92 -4.44 6.50 15.34
CA ILE A 92 -5.37 5.39 15.24
C ILE A 92 -4.64 4.13 15.70
N LEU A 93 -5.24 3.45 16.68
CA LEU A 93 -4.81 2.14 17.15
C LEU A 93 -5.80 1.10 16.62
N VAL A 94 -5.26 0.03 16.05
CA VAL A 94 -6.01 -1.15 15.60
C VAL A 94 -5.71 -2.27 16.61
N ASP A 95 -6.73 -2.99 17.09
CA ASP A 95 -6.62 -4.15 18.00
C ASP A 95 -7.62 -5.25 17.59
#